data_AF-A0A564S2F2-F1
#
_entry.id   AF-A0A564S2F2-F1
#
_cell.length_a   1.000
_cell.length_b   1.000
_cell.length_c   1.000
_cell.angle_alpha   90.00
_cell.angle_beta   90.00
_cell.angle_gamma   90.00
#
_symmetry.space_group_name_H-M   'P 1'
#
loop_
_entity.id
_entity.type
_entity.pdbx_description
1 polymer ?
#
loop_
_entity_poly.entity_id
_entity_poly.type
_entity_poly.pdbx_seq_one_letter_code
_entity_poly.pdbx_strand_id
1 'polypeptide(L)'
;MDREMGYRNMLAVEELASQGKLTVTHKGARSFDFAQYALLSRMAWLTADWPLDKAAKEKHMLPRTYASGWLKIAIDWGMTLPQSMDELVAIGNEPRNPKREQLAYNRIGKIAKKLEAAGLIKCLRKGNVQRKNNAIWLLTIGTTEENAEVEAYVRQLLHI
;
A
#
# COMPACT_ATOMS: atom_id res chain seq x y z
N MET A 1 23.21 -4.58 5.65
CA MET A 1 22.14 -4.39 4.65
C MET A 1 20.85 -4.37 5.45
N ASP A 2 20.46 -3.20 5.96
CA ASP A 2 19.32 -3.03 6.89
C ASP A 2 17.98 -3.19 6.14
N ARG A 3 17.63 -4.44 5.81
CA ARG A 3 16.35 -4.82 5.20
C ARG A 3 15.43 -5.52 6.20
N GLU A 4 15.34 -5.02 7.43
CA GLU A 4 14.34 -5.48 8.41
C GLU A 4 13.13 -4.54 8.52
N MET A 5 12.81 -3.76 7.48
CA MET A 5 11.54 -3.02 7.49
C MET A 5 10.41 -3.92 7.00
N GLY A 6 9.36 -4.04 7.80
CA GLY A 6 8.10 -4.64 7.38
C GLY A 6 8.01 -6.16 7.50
N TYR A 7 8.99 -6.82 8.13
CA TYR A 7 8.98 -8.28 8.27
C TYR A 7 7.81 -8.75 9.14
N ARG A 8 7.57 -8.08 10.28
CA ARG A 8 6.43 -8.42 11.15
C ARG A 8 5.10 -8.09 10.47
N ASN A 9 5.04 -6.98 9.75
CA ASN A 9 3.89 -6.63 8.93
C ASN A 9 3.60 -7.73 7.89
N MET A 10 4.64 -8.28 7.24
CA MET A 10 4.48 -9.38 6.30
C MET A 10 3.96 -10.65 6.97
N LEU A 11 4.50 -11.03 8.14
CA LEU A 11 3.97 -12.18 8.89
C LEU A 11 2.48 -12.00 9.23
N ALA A 12 2.06 -10.78 9.60
CA ALA A 12 0.64 -10.49 9.82
C ALA A 12 -0.20 -10.64 8.55
N VAL A 13 0.34 -10.27 7.37
CA VAL A 13 -0.34 -10.49 6.09
C VAL A 13 -0.48 -11.97 5.75
N GLU A 14 0.56 -12.79 6.00
CA GLU A 14 0.50 -14.25 5.83
C GLU A 14 -0.57 -14.88 6.74
N GLU A 15 -0.66 -14.43 7.99
CA GLU A 15 -1.67 -14.91 8.93
C GLU A 15 -3.09 -14.53 8.49
N LEU A 16 -3.30 -13.31 7.99
CA LEU A 16 -4.58 -12.91 7.41
C LEU A 16 -4.92 -13.74 6.16
N ALA A 17 -3.92 -14.08 5.34
CA ALA A 17 -4.07 -14.93 4.18
C ALA A 17 -4.53 -16.34 4.58
N SER A 18 -3.90 -16.94 5.61
CA SER A 18 -4.23 -18.27 6.13
C SER A 18 -5.67 -18.34 6.67
N GLN A 19 -6.15 -17.25 7.28
CA GLN A 19 -7.52 -17.08 7.76
C GLN A 19 -8.54 -16.82 6.64
N GLY A 20 -8.09 -16.74 5.38
CA GLY A 20 -8.91 -16.48 4.21
C GLY A 20 -9.43 -15.04 4.13
N LYS A 21 -8.81 -14.06 4.80
CA LYS A 21 -9.21 -12.65 4.70
C LYS A 21 -8.92 -12.04 3.32
N LEU A 22 -8.05 -12.68 2.54
CA LEU A 22 -7.68 -12.31 1.18
C LEU A 22 -8.34 -13.19 0.11
N THR A 23 -9.53 -13.71 0.39
CA THR A 23 -10.32 -14.45 -0.59
C THR A 23 -11.44 -13.61 -1.19
N VAL A 24 -11.85 -13.94 -2.41
CA VAL A 24 -13.03 -13.39 -3.08
C VAL A 24 -14.01 -14.51 -3.42
N THR A 25 -15.31 -14.23 -3.32
CA THR A 25 -16.36 -15.15 -3.80
C THR A 25 -16.79 -14.76 -5.20
N HIS A 26 -16.70 -15.69 -6.14
CA HIS A 26 -17.16 -15.52 -7.51
C HIS A 26 -18.07 -16.68 -7.89
N LYS A 27 -19.33 -16.37 -8.25
CA LYS A 27 -20.35 -17.38 -8.60
C LYS A 27 -20.50 -18.52 -7.57
N GLY A 28 -20.47 -18.17 -6.28
CA GLY A 28 -20.60 -19.14 -5.18
C GLY A 28 -19.33 -19.88 -4.80
N ALA A 29 -18.26 -19.80 -5.60
CA ALA A 29 -16.96 -20.39 -5.27
C ALA A 29 -16.06 -19.34 -4.61
N ARG A 30 -15.42 -19.71 -3.49
CA ARG A 30 -14.43 -18.89 -2.79
C ARG A 30 -13.04 -19.22 -3.32
N SER A 31 -12.28 -18.21 -3.75
CA SER A 31 -10.90 -18.37 -4.23
C SER A 31 -9.98 -17.30 -3.65
N PHE A 32 -8.68 -17.57 -3.65
CA PHE A 32 -7.68 -16.62 -3.17
C PHE A 32 -7.51 -15.44 -4.14
N ASP A 33 -7.51 -14.20 -3.63
CA ASP A 33 -7.31 -12.99 -4.42
C ASP A 33 -5.83 -12.57 -4.38
N PHE A 34 -5.06 -13.11 -5.33
CA PHE A 34 -3.63 -12.80 -5.47
C PHE A 34 -3.34 -11.31 -5.66
N ALA A 35 -4.26 -10.53 -6.23
CA ALA A 35 -4.02 -9.11 -6.46
C ALA A 35 -4.11 -8.32 -5.14
N GLN A 36 -5.10 -8.64 -4.30
CA GLN A 36 -5.19 -8.08 -2.95
C GLN A 36 -4.00 -8.48 -2.09
N TYR A 37 -3.62 -9.77 -2.11
CA TYR A 37 -2.44 -10.26 -1.39
C TYR A 37 -1.15 -9.57 -1.85
N ALA A 38 -0.91 -9.46 -3.16
CA ALA A 38 0.30 -8.82 -3.68
C ALA A 38 0.39 -7.34 -3.28
N LEU A 39 -0.72 -6.60 -3.34
CA LEU A 39 -0.74 -5.19 -2.95
C LEU A 39 -0.51 -5.02 -1.44
N LEU A 40 -1.24 -5.77 -0.61
CA LEU A 40 -1.10 -5.68 0.84
C LEU A 40 0.30 -6.09 1.29
N SER A 41 0.84 -7.17 0.72
CA SER A 41 2.21 -7.64 0.99
C SER A 41 3.25 -6.60 0.58
N ARG A 42 3.08 -5.97 -0.60
CA ARG A 42 4.01 -4.93 -1.05
C ARG A 42 3.97 -3.72 -0.12
N MET A 43 2.80 -3.33 0.36
CA MET A 43 2.67 -2.25 1.33
C MET A 43 3.29 -2.64 2.69
N ALA A 44 3.09 -3.87 3.16
CA ALA A 44 3.67 -4.37 4.40
C ALA A 44 5.20 -4.32 4.38
N TRP A 45 5.83 -4.81 3.30
CA TRP A 45 7.28 -4.75 3.08
C TRP A 45 7.86 -3.33 3.03
N LEU A 46 7.07 -2.36 2.58
CA LEU A 46 7.53 -0.98 2.37
C LEU A 46 7.31 -0.08 3.59
N THR A 47 6.72 -0.60 4.67
CA THR A 47 6.33 0.20 5.84
C THR A 47 7.02 -0.29 7.09
N ALA A 48 7.28 0.63 8.03
CA ALA A 48 7.90 0.27 9.30
C ALA A 48 6.98 -0.66 10.11
N ASP A 49 7.58 -1.59 10.84
CA ASP A 49 6.85 -2.53 11.70
C ASP A 49 6.26 -1.83 12.92
N TRP A 50 5.25 -2.47 13.53
CA TRP A 50 4.80 -2.18 14.88
C TRP A 50 5.05 -3.40 15.77
N PRO A 51 5.53 -3.23 17.02
CA PRO A 51 6.03 -1.98 17.61
C PRO A 51 7.34 -1.52 16.94
N LEU A 52 7.57 -0.20 16.95
CA LEU A 52 8.81 0.40 16.45
C LEU A 52 10.00 0.05 17.34
N ASP A 53 11.15 -0.23 16.73
CA ASP A 53 12.42 -0.26 17.45
C ASP A 53 12.85 1.15 17.91
N LYS A 54 13.90 1.22 18.73
CA LYS A 54 14.39 2.48 19.29
C LYS A 54 14.78 3.49 18.20
N ALA A 55 15.47 3.06 17.15
CA ALA A 55 15.95 3.94 16.09
C ALA A 55 14.79 4.48 15.23
N ALA A 56 13.81 3.63 14.93
CA ALA A 56 12.61 4.01 14.19
C ALA A 56 11.72 4.97 15.01
N LYS A 57 11.65 4.78 16.33
CA LYS A 57 10.93 5.67 17.26
C LYS A 57 11.61 7.04 17.36
N GLU A 58 12.94 7.09 17.46
CA GLU A 58 13.72 8.35 17.46
C GLU A 58 13.56 9.14 16.15
N LYS A 59 13.39 8.43 15.03
CA LYS A 59 13.14 9.04 13.71
C LYS A 59 11.67 9.41 13.48
N HIS A 60 10.78 9.22 14.46
CA HIS A 60 9.34 9.44 14.33
C HIS A 60 8.75 8.75 13.08
N MET A 61 9.20 7.52 12.80
CA MET A 61 8.67 6.76 11.67
C MET A 61 7.18 6.49 11.85
N LEU A 62 6.45 6.44 10.74
CA LEU A 62 5.03 6.11 10.72
C LEU A 62 4.87 4.60 10.48
N PRO A 63 4.65 3.78 11.53
CA PRO A 63 4.48 2.33 11.38
C PRO A 63 3.28 2.03 10.50
N ARG A 64 3.34 0.93 9.74
CA ARG A 64 2.23 0.42 8.91
C ARG A 64 1.61 1.49 7.98
N THR A 65 2.36 2.53 7.62
CA THR A 65 1.82 3.69 6.91
C THR A 65 2.46 3.84 5.54
N TYR A 66 1.66 3.64 4.50
CA TYR A 66 2.08 3.80 3.11
C TYR A 66 1.66 5.18 2.55
N ALA A 67 2.63 5.98 2.12
CA ALA A 67 2.41 7.33 1.59
C ALA A 67 3.05 7.60 0.22
N SER A 68 3.73 6.61 -0.39
CA SER A 68 4.49 6.80 -1.63
C SER A 68 3.63 6.86 -2.91
N GLY A 69 2.32 6.64 -2.80
CA GLY A 69 1.38 6.69 -3.91
C GLY A 69 1.41 5.47 -4.84
N TRP A 70 0.37 5.28 -5.65
CA TRP A 70 0.23 4.07 -6.47
C TRP A 70 1.20 3.98 -7.63
N LEU A 71 1.69 5.12 -8.14
CA LEU A 71 2.66 5.13 -9.23
C LEU A 71 3.97 4.44 -8.84
N LYS A 72 4.42 4.57 -7.58
CA LYS A 72 5.64 3.89 -7.11
C LYS A 72 5.51 2.37 -7.20
N ILE A 73 4.39 1.82 -6.74
CA ILE A 73 4.12 0.37 -6.84
C ILE A 73 3.94 -0.04 -8.31
N ALA A 74 3.26 0.76 -9.12
CA ALA A 74 3.08 0.47 -10.54
C ALA A 74 4.41 0.36 -11.30
N ILE A 75 5.36 1.25 -11.00
CA ILE A 75 6.73 1.21 -11.56
C ILE A 75 7.45 -0.04 -11.06
N ASP A 76 7.42 -0.32 -9.76
CA ASP A 76 8.10 -1.49 -9.17
C ASP A 76 7.57 -2.83 -9.73
N TRP A 77 6.31 -2.87 -10.16
CA TRP A 77 5.69 -4.04 -10.80
C TRP A 77 5.75 -4.03 -12.32
N GLY A 78 6.47 -3.07 -12.93
CA GLY A 78 6.62 -2.97 -14.39
C GLY A 78 5.32 -2.67 -15.13
N MET A 79 4.27 -2.21 -14.44
CA MET A 79 2.97 -1.93 -15.07
C MET A 79 3.01 -0.72 -16.01
N THR A 80 3.99 0.16 -15.81
CA THR A 80 4.20 1.38 -16.60
C THR A 80 5.12 1.16 -17.81
N LEU A 81 5.69 -0.04 -17.97
CA LEU A 81 6.59 -0.34 -19.08
C LEU A 81 5.87 -0.22 -20.43
N PRO A 82 6.41 0.52 -21.41
CA PRO A 82 5.81 0.64 -22.73
C PRO A 82 5.87 -0.69 -23.50
N GLN A 83 4.94 -0.90 -24.42
CA GLN A 83 5.05 -2.00 -25.39
C GLN A 83 5.99 -1.66 -26.55
N SER A 84 6.10 -0.38 -26.87
CA SER A 84 6.91 0.13 -27.97
C SER A 84 7.32 1.58 -27.69
N MET A 85 8.38 2.04 -28.36
CA MET A 85 8.97 3.36 -28.10
C MET A 85 8.05 4.53 -28.46
N ASP A 86 7.12 4.33 -29.39
CA ASP A 86 6.12 5.33 -29.81
C ASP A 86 5.05 5.61 -28.75
N GLU A 87 4.90 4.75 -27.73
CA GLU A 87 4.02 5.03 -26.58
C GLU A 87 4.64 6.03 -25.59
N LEU A 88 5.94 6.34 -25.72
CA LEU A 88 6.65 7.21 -24.80
C LEU A 88 6.50 8.67 -25.18
N VAL A 89 6.25 9.50 -24.17
CA VAL A 89 6.17 10.96 -24.28
C VAL A 89 7.21 11.55 -23.32
N ALA A 90 7.98 12.52 -23.81
CA ALA A 90 8.91 13.27 -22.96
C ALA A 90 8.13 14.24 -22.07
N ILE A 91 8.10 13.96 -20.76
CA ILE A 91 7.46 14.82 -19.76
C ILE A 91 8.50 15.15 -18.70
N GLY A 92 8.87 16.44 -18.60
CA GLY A 92 9.91 16.87 -17.65
C GLY A 92 11.28 16.24 -17.93
N ASN A 93 11.63 16.03 -19.20
CA ASN A 93 12.83 15.33 -19.67
C ASN A 93 12.93 13.84 -19.33
N GLU A 94 11.85 13.23 -18.82
CA GLU A 94 11.78 11.78 -18.58
C GLU A 94 10.87 11.11 -19.62
N PRO A 95 11.27 9.95 -20.18
CA PRO A 95 10.40 9.15 -21.03
C PRO A 95 9.30 8.52 -20.17
N ARG A 96 8.05 8.96 -20.38
CA ARG A 96 6.89 8.49 -19.62
C ARG A 96 5.83 7.92 -20.53
N ASN A 97 4.99 7.04 -19.99
CA ASN A 97 3.83 6.50 -20.69
C ASN A 97 2.55 6.81 -19.90
N PRO A 98 1.98 8.04 -20.04
CA PRO A 98 0.85 8.50 -19.23
C PRO A 98 -0.37 7.59 -19.32
N LYS A 99 -0.61 6.99 -20.49
CA LYS A 99 -1.73 6.06 -20.71
C LYS A 99 -1.58 4.83 -19.83
N ARG A 100 -0.39 4.21 -19.80
CA ARG A 100 -0.13 3.03 -18.95
C ARG A 100 -0.07 3.37 -17.47
N GLU A 101 0.52 4.51 -17.12
CA GLU A 101 0.53 5.01 -15.75
C GLU A 101 -0.91 5.17 -15.21
N GLN A 102 -1.81 5.78 -15.99
CA GLN A 102 -3.21 5.95 -15.60
C GLN A 102 -3.94 4.61 -15.46
N LEU A 103 -3.72 3.67 -16.39
CA LEU A 103 -4.29 2.32 -16.31
C LEU A 103 -3.81 1.56 -15.07
N ALA A 104 -2.51 1.64 -14.76
CA ALA A 104 -1.92 1.03 -13.58
C ALA A 104 -2.47 1.66 -12.29
N TYR A 105 -2.54 2.99 -12.24
CA TYR A 105 -3.13 3.73 -11.11
C TYR A 105 -4.58 3.28 -10.86
N ASN A 106 -5.39 3.20 -11.92
CA ASN A 106 -6.78 2.75 -11.82
C ASN A 106 -6.89 1.30 -11.33
N ARG A 107 -6.01 0.42 -11.80
CA ARG A 107 -5.99 -1.00 -11.40
C ARG A 107 -5.61 -1.16 -9.92
N ILE A 108 -4.52 -0.54 -9.48
CA ILE A 108 -4.10 -0.57 -8.07
C ILE A 108 -5.16 0.07 -7.18
N GLY A 109 -5.71 1.22 -7.59
CA GLY A 109 -6.78 1.88 -6.84
C GLY A 109 -8.03 1.02 -6.66
N LYS A 110 -8.42 0.20 -7.65
CA LYS A 110 -9.52 -0.76 -7.50
C LYS A 110 -9.20 -1.86 -6.49
N ILE A 111 -7.96 -2.36 -6.47
CA ILE A 111 -7.52 -3.37 -5.49
C ILE A 111 -7.51 -2.76 -4.08
N ALA A 112 -6.95 -1.55 -3.92
CA ALA A 112 -6.94 -0.83 -2.65
C ALA A 112 -8.35 -0.62 -2.09
N LYS A 113 -9.33 -0.26 -2.93
CA LYS A 113 -10.74 -0.14 -2.51
C LYS A 113 -11.32 -1.45 -1.97
N LYS A 114 -10.92 -2.60 -2.52
CA LYS A 114 -11.34 -3.91 -2.00
C LYS A 114 -10.70 -4.20 -0.64
N LEU A 115 -9.41 -3.91 -0.49
CA LEU A 115 -8.71 -4.04 0.79
C LEU A 115 -9.31 -3.12 1.86
N GLU A 116 -9.67 -1.89 1.48
CA GLU A 116 -10.34 -0.92 2.36
C GLU A 116 -11.72 -1.43 2.78
N ALA A 117 -12.53 -1.93 1.84
CA ALA A 117 -13.83 -2.53 2.14
C ALA A 117 -13.71 -3.79 3.02
N ALA A 118 -12.61 -4.53 2.90
CA ALA A 118 -12.29 -5.68 3.76
C ALA A 118 -11.72 -5.28 5.13
N GLY A 119 -11.50 -3.99 5.39
CA GLY A 119 -10.93 -3.50 6.65
C GLY A 119 -9.44 -3.85 6.82
N LEU A 120 -8.71 -4.13 5.74
CA LEU A 120 -7.28 -4.48 5.76
C LEU A 120 -6.36 -3.27 5.54
N ILE A 121 -6.91 -2.19 5.00
CA ILE A 121 -6.26 -0.87 4.95
C ILE A 121 -7.28 0.22 5.27
N LYS A 122 -6.80 1.38 5.73
CA LYS A 122 -7.61 2.57 6.02
C LYS A 122 -6.97 3.82 5.43
N CYS A 123 -7.75 4.60 4.68
CA CYS A 123 -7.29 5.90 4.19
C CYS A 123 -7.34 6.94 5.33
N LEU A 124 -6.18 7.36 5.82
CA LEU A 124 -6.09 8.40 6.88
C LEU A 124 -6.20 9.80 6.29
N ARG A 125 -5.61 10.02 5.11
CA ARG A 125 -5.65 11.29 4.40
C ARG A 125 -5.80 11.06 2.91
N LYS A 126 -6.82 11.66 2.29
CA LYS A 126 -7.01 11.61 0.84
C LYS A 126 -5.87 12.35 0.14
N GLY A 127 -5.44 11.80 -0.99
CA GLY A 127 -4.51 12.49 -1.88
C GLY A 127 -5.13 13.76 -2.45
N ASN A 128 -4.30 14.77 -2.72
CA ASN A 128 -4.72 16.01 -3.32
C ASN A 128 -3.79 16.36 -4.48
N VAL A 129 -4.35 16.37 -5.70
CA VAL A 129 -3.61 16.65 -6.93
C VAL A 129 -3.08 18.09 -6.95
N GLN A 130 -3.88 19.06 -6.50
CA GLN A 130 -3.49 20.48 -6.45
C GLN A 130 -2.32 20.70 -5.50
N ARG A 131 -2.32 20.02 -4.36
CA ARG A 131 -1.23 20.08 -3.36
C ARG A 131 -0.11 19.07 -3.62
N LYS A 132 -0.18 18.32 -4.74
CA LYS A 132 0.79 17.26 -5.11
C LYS A 132 1.07 16.24 -3.99
N ASN A 133 0.09 15.99 -3.13
CA ASN A 133 0.24 15.09 -2.00
C ASN A 133 -0.46 13.77 -2.26
N ASN A 134 0.26 12.66 -2.02
CA ASN A 134 -0.30 11.33 -2.07
C ASN A 134 -1.29 11.09 -0.93
N ALA A 135 -2.17 10.10 -1.13
CA ALA A 135 -2.98 9.56 -0.07
C ALA A 135 -2.09 8.83 0.97
N ILE A 136 -2.48 8.91 2.23
CA ILE A 136 -1.85 8.18 3.33
C ILE A 136 -2.75 7.02 3.70
N TRP A 137 -2.20 5.81 3.62
CA TRP A 137 -2.89 4.56 3.91
C TRP A 137 -2.25 3.88 5.11
N LEU A 138 -3.07 3.55 6.10
CA LEU A 138 -2.69 2.73 7.24
C LEU A 138 -3.05 1.27 6.94
N LEU A 139 -2.14 0.34 7.24
CA LEU A 139 -2.41 -1.09 7.19
C LEU A 139 -3.04 -1.51 8.52
N THR A 140 -4.25 -2.07 8.46
CA THR A 140 -5.01 -2.54 9.60
C THR A 140 -4.94 -4.06 9.66
N ILE A 141 -3.71 -4.55 9.77
CA ILE A 141 -3.35 -5.97 9.67
C ILE A 141 -3.19 -6.67 11.03
N GLY A 142 -3.31 -5.91 12.13
CA GLY A 142 -3.28 -6.42 13.50
C GLY A 142 -4.66 -6.72 14.07
N THR A 143 -4.73 -6.89 15.38
CA THR A 143 -6.00 -6.93 16.12
C THR A 143 -6.69 -5.57 16.13
N THR A 144 -7.96 -5.51 16.53
CA THR A 144 -8.71 -4.26 16.63
C THR A 144 -8.01 -3.27 17.57
N GLU A 145 -7.53 -3.75 18.71
CA GLU A 145 -6.85 -2.95 19.74
C GLU A 145 -5.50 -2.44 19.22
N GLU A 146 -4.69 -3.33 18.62
CA GLU A 146 -3.39 -2.94 18.06
C GLU A 146 -3.57 -1.94 16.91
N ASN A 147 -4.55 -2.17 16.02
CA ASN A 147 -4.82 -1.25 14.92
C ASN A 147 -5.25 0.14 15.43
N ALA A 148 -6.04 0.20 16.51
CA ALA A 148 -6.44 1.47 17.12
C ALA A 148 -5.25 2.20 17.76
N GLU A 149 -4.34 1.48 18.43
CA GLU A 149 -3.12 2.04 19.00
C GLU A 149 -2.21 2.62 17.90
N VAL A 150 -1.94 1.83 16.86
CA VAL A 150 -1.12 2.26 15.72
C VAL A 150 -1.76 3.47 15.02
N GLU A 151 -3.08 3.44 14.82
CA GLU A 151 -3.78 4.57 14.21
C GLU A 151 -3.65 5.84 15.06
N ALA A 152 -3.84 5.75 16.37
CA ALA A 152 -3.71 6.90 17.27
C ALA A 152 -2.29 7.49 17.22
N TYR A 153 -1.27 6.64 17.26
CA TYR A 153 0.13 7.05 17.14
C TYR A 153 0.40 7.77 15.81
N VAL A 154 -0.04 7.19 14.69
CA VAL A 154 0.17 7.76 13.36
C VAL A 154 -0.58 9.08 13.18
N ARG A 155 -1.83 9.17 13.67
CA ARG A 155 -2.63 10.40 13.63
C ARG A 155 -1.99 11.53 14.42
N GLN A 156 -1.48 11.24 15.61
CA GLN A 156 -0.79 12.21 16.44
C GLN A 156 0.42 12.82 15.71
N LEU A 157 1.24 12.00 15.05
CA LEU A 157 2.41 12.46 14.29
C LEU A 157 2.06 13.18 12.98
N LEU A 158 0.94 12.82 12.36
CA LEU A 158 0.46 13.46 11.13
C LEU A 158 -0.35 14.74 11.38
N HIS A 159 -0.71 15.01 12.63
CA HIS A 159 -1.59 16.10 13.04
C HIS A 159 -2.96 16.08 12.33
N ILE A 160 -3.62 14.91 12.33
CA ILE A 160 -4.94 14.65 11.69
C ILE A 160 -5.90 13.85 12.56
#